data_AF-A0A0V8RZ72-F1
#
_entry.id   AF-A0A0V8RZ72-F1
#
_cell.length_a   1.000
_cell.length_b   1.000
_cell.length_c   1.000
_cell.angle_alpha   90.00
_cell.angle_beta   90.00
_cell.angle_gamma   90.00
#
_symmetry.space_group_name_H-M   'P 1'
#
loop_
_entity.id
_entity.type
_entity.pdbx_description
1 polymer ?
#
loop_
_entity_poly.entity_id
_entity_poly.type
_entity_poly.pdbx_seq_one_letter_code
_entity_poly.pdbx_strand_id
1 'polypeptide(L)'
;MSTPNYGGQPGPNGQFQGQVPQPGAYNPQYQGQAPQPGAYNPQYQGQAPQPGAYNPQYQGQAPQPGAYNPQYQGQAPQQGAKKSRGKMAAIISVIVVAVLVIIGGGAFALTRMVGGGYKSPEALAEGIDSAFSKNSLVSLAGALSPSEITAATAWQKDYKANGGANWSKVMDAQALKDYIDQIEIKNSDMEYTVDSKSDQLALITITKWDGDIQVKPELADKIREHYKEAKGSDLTANESKVFDDMKERIEKNPTTSGNVLTNFPNNKLTLVSVQEDGKWYLSGYMTAAEQYLGTGSGQPNYSAKFSDVKGASSPEEAVSGMVDALRNGASLGSEEVYRYLDLPERRVAAVYGGSGSTGGVGDSIQVNWGLTSTKVSGGAVVNFGTTSITFDGNYKVEFNNDTVTYSYADSGSSYNSRYTSSKPQSQTVRFTEGLVNPERLGIFAVQDNTGWHVSFISTVGNLNLLEATDAAVNEAVNGMSGFAGSSADVSADEMRDMATTNKPVGAMLVIVWNFMKSSN
;
A
#
# COMPACT_ATOMS: atom_id res chain seq x y z
N MET A 1 12.24 1.84 -70.63
CA MET A 1 12.75 2.97 -71.45
C MET A 1 13.41 3.93 -70.49
N SER A 2 14.64 4.39 -70.59
CA SER A 2 15.84 4.07 -71.36
C SER A 2 16.91 4.89 -70.64
N THR A 3 18.06 4.30 -70.28
CA THR A 3 19.29 5.08 -70.11
C THR A 3 19.82 5.46 -71.50
N PRO A 4 20.62 6.52 -71.64
CA PRO A 4 22.09 6.36 -71.69
C PRO A 4 22.83 7.63 -71.13
N ASN A 5 24.14 7.81 -70.98
CA ASN A 5 25.41 7.12 -71.31
C ASN A 5 26.53 7.87 -70.50
N TYR A 6 27.47 7.21 -69.82
CA TYR A 6 28.88 6.90 -70.19
C TYR A 6 29.99 7.93 -69.95
N GLY A 7 31.11 7.40 -69.42
CA GLY A 7 32.49 7.87 -69.59
C GLY A 7 33.06 8.60 -68.37
N GLY A 8 34.22 8.28 -67.79
CA GLY A 8 35.28 7.34 -68.13
C GLY A 8 36.43 7.59 -67.13
N GLN A 9 37.15 6.54 -66.75
CA GLN A 9 38.34 6.59 -65.89
C GLN A 9 39.58 6.44 -66.76
N PRO A 10 40.72 7.05 -66.38
CA PRO A 10 41.95 6.26 -66.31
C PRO A 10 42.83 6.60 -65.08
N GLY A 11 43.48 5.57 -64.51
CA GLY A 11 44.68 5.73 -63.67
C GLY A 11 45.91 6.07 -64.53
N PRO A 12 47.10 6.35 -63.92
CA PRO A 12 47.96 5.25 -63.48
C PRO A 12 48.90 5.52 -62.27
N ASN A 13 49.55 4.45 -61.83
CA ASN A 13 50.62 4.30 -60.82
C ASN A 13 51.72 5.39 -60.80
N GLY A 14 52.20 5.69 -59.58
CA GLY A 14 53.51 6.28 -59.30
C GLY A 14 54.01 5.88 -57.91
N GLN A 15 55.06 5.06 -57.86
CA GLN A 15 55.79 4.66 -56.66
C GLN A 15 56.81 5.74 -56.26
N PHE A 16 56.99 6.01 -54.97
CA PHE A 16 58.22 6.61 -54.42
C PHE A 16 58.59 5.94 -53.09
N GLN A 17 59.77 5.33 -53.08
CA GLN A 17 60.52 4.86 -51.90
C GLN A 17 61.22 6.04 -51.21
N GLY A 18 61.35 5.99 -49.87
CA GLY A 18 62.12 6.96 -49.11
C GLY A 18 62.30 6.61 -47.62
N GLN A 19 63.25 5.72 -47.34
CA GLN A 19 64.22 5.69 -46.22
C GLN A 19 63.77 5.89 -44.75
N VAL A 20 64.05 4.83 -43.98
CA VAL A 20 64.32 4.76 -42.52
C VAL A 20 65.51 5.65 -42.10
N PRO A 21 65.53 6.14 -40.83
CA PRO A 21 66.47 5.54 -39.86
C PRO A 21 65.95 5.42 -38.40
N GLN A 22 66.30 4.31 -37.74
CA GLN A 22 66.67 4.21 -36.30
C GLN A 22 68.22 4.14 -36.23
N PRO A 23 68.95 4.36 -35.10
CA PRO A 23 68.58 4.05 -33.70
C PRO A 23 69.12 5.01 -32.61
N GLY A 24 68.78 4.77 -31.33
CA GLY A 24 69.48 5.38 -30.19
C GLY A 24 68.87 5.07 -28.82
N ALA A 25 69.49 4.16 -28.08
CA ALA A 25 69.17 3.81 -26.69
C ALA A 25 69.79 4.81 -25.70
N TYR A 26 69.07 5.17 -24.63
CA TYR A 26 69.69 5.68 -23.40
C TYR A 26 68.83 5.31 -22.17
N ASN A 27 69.44 4.62 -21.23
CA ASN A 27 68.95 4.27 -19.90
C ASN A 27 70.02 4.68 -18.89
N PRO A 28 69.65 5.25 -17.74
CA PRO A 28 70.35 4.92 -16.50
C PRO A 28 69.40 4.51 -15.35
N GLN A 29 69.74 3.36 -14.73
CA GLN A 29 69.34 2.94 -13.36
C GLN A 29 70.00 3.90 -12.32
N TYR A 30 69.50 4.14 -11.10
CA TYR A 30 69.36 3.19 -9.98
C TYR A 30 68.68 3.79 -8.71
N GLN A 31 67.97 2.91 -7.98
CA GLN A 31 67.83 2.72 -6.50
C GLN A 31 67.21 3.78 -5.55
N GLY A 32 66.25 3.30 -4.71
CA GLY A 32 66.23 3.66 -3.28
C GLY A 32 64.89 3.73 -2.53
N GLN A 33 64.42 2.59 -2.00
CA GLN A 33 63.70 2.34 -0.71
C GLN A 33 62.58 3.27 -0.15
N ALA A 34 61.46 2.62 0.23
CA ALA A 34 60.47 3.09 1.21
C ALA A 34 61.03 3.06 2.65
N PRO A 35 60.51 3.91 3.57
CA PRO A 35 59.62 3.38 4.62
C PRO A 35 58.48 4.33 5.11
N GLN A 36 57.36 3.76 5.59
CA GLN A 36 56.43 4.33 6.59
C GLN A 36 57.15 4.45 7.97
N PRO A 37 56.71 5.20 9.02
CA PRO A 37 55.31 5.43 9.46
C PRO A 37 55.02 6.79 10.18
N GLY A 38 53.79 7.04 10.62
CA GLY A 38 53.54 7.96 11.75
C GLY A 38 52.18 8.65 11.80
N ALA A 39 51.36 8.26 12.78
CA ALA A 39 50.16 8.98 13.20
C ALA A 39 50.51 10.35 13.82
N TYR A 40 49.74 11.38 13.51
CA TYR A 40 49.71 12.61 14.30
C TYR A 40 48.34 13.30 14.20
N ASN A 41 47.68 13.45 15.35
CA ASN A 41 46.48 14.24 15.54
C ASN A 41 46.86 15.50 16.32
N PRO A 42 46.42 16.70 15.88
CA PRO A 42 46.22 17.80 16.81
C PRO A 42 44.80 18.39 16.75
N GLN A 43 44.13 18.38 17.89
CA GLN A 43 43.02 19.27 18.23
C GLN A 43 43.50 20.73 18.27
N TYR A 44 42.69 21.66 17.75
CA TYR A 44 42.61 23.02 18.30
C TYR A 44 41.16 23.55 18.27
N GLN A 45 40.78 24.14 19.40
CA GLN A 45 39.52 24.83 19.70
C GLN A 45 39.52 26.27 19.14
N GLY A 46 38.34 26.79 18.79
CA GLY A 46 38.11 28.22 18.55
C GLY A 46 36.61 28.56 18.45
N GLN A 47 36.12 29.38 19.38
CA GLN A 47 34.74 29.86 19.52
C GLN A 47 34.40 31.05 18.57
N ALA A 48 33.18 31.02 18.01
CA ALA A 48 32.15 32.06 17.71
C ALA A 48 32.54 33.56 17.50
N PRO A 49 31.89 34.35 16.59
CA PRO A 49 30.43 34.63 16.61
C PRO A 49 29.69 34.90 15.26
N GLN A 50 28.33 34.87 15.31
CA GLN A 50 27.32 35.32 14.31
C GLN A 50 27.26 36.88 14.20
N PRO A 51 26.38 37.59 13.42
CA PRO A 51 25.23 37.21 12.55
C PRO A 51 25.07 38.02 11.21
N GLY A 52 24.08 37.66 10.38
CA GLY A 52 23.51 38.60 9.39
C GLY A 52 22.81 37.96 8.19
N ALA A 53 21.48 37.89 8.22
CA ALA A 53 20.64 37.43 7.12
C ALA A 53 20.44 38.52 6.05
N TYR A 54 20.62 38.16 4.77
CA TYR A 54 20.00 38.84 3.63
C TYR A 54 19.79 37.81 2.49
N ASN A 55 18.55 37.60 2.09
CA ASN A 55 18.10 36.72 0.99
C ASN A 55 17.94 37.61 -0.26
N PRO A 56 18.30 37.17 -1.50
CA PRO A 56 17.35 36.38 -2.28
C PRO A 56 17.94 35.40 -3.35
N GLN A 57 17.07 34.47 -3.77
CA GLN A 57 16.91 33.92 -5.13
C GLN A 57 17.59 32.58 -5.53
N TYR A 58 16.71 31.57 -5.69
CA TYR A 58 16.73 30.35 -6.52
C TYR A 58 18.04 29.83 -7.12
N GLN A 59 18.44 28.60 -6.73
CA GLN A 59 19.03 27.58 -7.62
C GLN A 59 19.00 26.19 -6.95
N GLY A 60 18.74 25.16 -7.76
CA GLY A 60 18.35 23.83 -7.33
C GLY A 60 19.39 23.02 -6.56
N GLN A 61 18.90 22.02 -5.83
CA GLN A 61 19.70 20.91 -5.33
C GLN A 61 18.96 19.58 -5.58
N ALA A 62 19.72 18.65 -6.13
CA ALA A 62 19.37 17.26 -6.34
C ALA A 62 18.94 16.60 -5.01
N PRO A 63 17.91 15.74 -5.00
CA PRO A 63 17.58 14.96 -3.82
C PRO A 63 18.64 13.88 -3.59
N GLN A 64 19.23 13.89 -2.39
CA GLN A 64 20.01 12.78 -1.86
C GLN A 64 19.08 11.56 -1.60
N PRO A 65 19.58 10.32 -1.75
CA PRO A 65 18.80 9.12 -1.49
C PRO A 65 18.61 8.92 0.02
N GLY A 66 17.39 9.16 0.50
CA GLY A 66 16.94 8.77 1.84
C GLY A 66 16.41 7.34 1.81
N ALA A 67 17.00 6.48 2.65
CA ALA A 67 16.65 5.07 2.81
C ALA A 67 15.18 4.89 3.26
N TYR A 68 14.49 4.00 2.56
CA TYR A 68 13.10 3.61 2.82
C TYR A 68 13.09 2.51 3.90
N ASN A 69 12.58 2.82 5.09
CA ASN A 69 12.34 1.86 6.16
C ASN A 69 10.83 1.56 6.24
N PRO A 70 10.33 0.37 5.86
CA PRO A 70 8.93 0.01 6.07
C PRO A 70 8.74 -0.46 7.51
N GLN A 71 8.79 0.48 8.45
CA GLN A 71 8.31 0.26 9.80
C GLN A 71 6.81 0.60 9.81
N TYR A 72 5.94 -0.40 9.95
CA TYR A 72 4.54 -0.17 10.31
C TYR A 72 4.48 0.44 11.73
N GLN A 73 4.75 1.74 11.81
CA GLN A 73 4.29 2.61 12.87
C GLN A 73 3.15 3.43 12.30
N GLY A 74 1.93 3.18 12.78
CA GLY A 74 0.84 4.14 12.63
C GLY A 74 1.23 5.44 13.33
N GLN A 75 1.93 6.34 12.64
CA GLN A 75 2.13 7.70 13.08
C GLN A 75 0.91 8.51 12.66
N ALA A 76 0.08 8.85 13.64
CA ALA A 76 -0.93 9.89 13.50
C ALA A 76 -0.25 11.19 13.00
N PRO A 77 -0.91 11.98 12.13
CA PRO A 77 -0.32 13.20 11.59
C PRO A 77 0.01 14.19 12.72
N GLN A 78 1.27 14.60 12.79
CA GLN A 78 1.70 15.67 13.68
C GLN A 78 1.13 17.00 13.17
N GLN A 79 0.08 17.49 13.82
CA GLN A 79 -0.27 18.91 13.79
C GLN A 79 0.30 19.62 15.01
N GLY A 80 0.69 20.88 14.79
CA GLY A 80 1.56 21.69 15.62
C GLY A 80 1.24 21.75 17.11
N ALA A 81 2.31 21.90 17.87
CA ALA A 81 2.36 21.91 19.33
C ALA A 81 1.29 22.80 20.02
N LYS A 82 0.38 22.16 20.77
CA LYS A 82 -0.20 22.73 22.00
C LYS A 82 -0.21 21.70 23.14
N LYS A 83 0.62 22.02 24.15
CA LYS A 83 0.73 21.49 25.54
C LYS A 83 0.09 20.13 25.88
N SER A 84 0.98 19.13 25.93
CA SER A 84 1.05 17.89 26.72
C SER A 84 0.09 17.68 27.92
N ARG A 85 -1.21 17.48 27.66
CA ARG A 85 -2.09 16.63 28.49
C ARG A 85 -2.89 15.57 27.71
N GLY A 86 -2.74 15.52 26.38
CA GLY A 86 -3.64 14.82 25.45
C GLY A 86 -3.05 13.64 24.65
N LYS A 87 -2.08 12.88 25.18
CA LYS A 87 -1.63 11.62 24.53
C LYS A 87 -2.44 10.39 24.98
N MET A 88 -3.09 10.44 26.13
CA MET A 88 -3.68 9.26 26.80
C MET A 88 -5.18 9.10 26.57
N ALA A 89 -5.95 10.19 26.54
CA ALA A 89 -7.37 10.15 26.14
C ALA A 89 -7.54 9.77 24.65
N ALA A 90 -6.53 10.07 23.82
CA ALA A 90 -6.45 9.62 22.43
C ALA A 90 -6.36 8.09 22.29
N ILE A 91 -5.77 7.36 23.24
CA ILE A 91 -5.57 5.89 23.14
C ILE A 91 -6.88 5.14 23.40
N ILE A 92 -7.63 5.50 24.43
CA ILE A 92 -8.94 4.86 24.73
C ILE A 92 -9.95 5.24 23.65
N SER A 93 -9.83 6.44 23.09
CA SER A 93 -10.66 6.87 21.96
C SER A 93 -10.31 6.14 20.68
N VAL A 94 -9.03 5.83 20.45
CA VAL A 94 -8.61 4.90 19.40
C VAL A 94 -9.13 3.49 19.67
N ILE A 95 -9.32 3.03 20.91
CA ILE A 95 -9.94 1.73 21.22
C ILE A 95 -11.46 1.76 21.05
N VAL A 96 -12.16 2.82 21.45
CA VAL A 96 -13.61 2.99 21.24
C VAL A 96 -13.92 3.19 19.76
N VAL A 97 -13.08 3.96 19.05
CA VAL A 97 -13.09 4.06 17.58
C VAL A 97 -12.71 2.73 16.98
N ALA A 98 -11.68 2.03 17.45
CA ALA A 98 -11.35 0.71 16.95
C ALA A 98 -12.49 -0.25 17.22
N VAL A 99 -13.27 -0.16 18.29
CA VAL A 99 -14.45 -1.00 18.53
C VAL A 99 -15.59 -0.60 17.62
N LEU A 100 -15.82 0.69 17.38
CA LEU A 100 -16.77 1.21 16.39
C LEU A 100 -16.35 0.96 14.93
N VAL A 101 -15.05 0.80 14.66
CA VAL A 101 -14.40 0.52 13.37
C VAL A 101 -14.08 -0.97 13.23
N ILE A 102 -14.09 -1.77 14.29
CA ILE A 102 -14.09 -3.24 14.25
C ILE A 102 -15.54 -3.70 14.06
N ILE A 103 -16.50 -2.99 14.69
CA ILE A 103 -17.93 -3.01 14.36
C ILE A 103 -18.22 -2.18 13.09
N GLY A 104 -17.22 -1.54 12.47
CA GLY A 104 -17.37 -0.67 11.29
C GLY A 104 -16.66 -1.16 10.01
N GLY A 105 -15.52 -1.83 10.10
CA GLY A 105 -14.60 -2.08 9.00
C GLY A 105 -13.62 -3.25 9.24
N GLY A 106 -13.92 -4.12 10.22
CA GLY A 106 -13.25 -5.41 10.41
C GLY A 106 -14.18 -6.53 9.95
N ALA A 107 -13.74 -7.31 8.96
CA ALA A 107 -14.35 -8.55 8.47
C ALA A 107 -15.17 -9.30 9.54
N PHE A 108 -16.49 -9.18 9.46
CA PHE A 108 -17.43 -9.77 10.40
C PHE A 108 -18.14 -10.96 9.75
N ALA A 109 -17.83 -12.17 10.20
CA ALA A 109 -18.59 -13.36 9.82
C ALA A 109 -19.38 -13.91 11.02
N LEU A 110 -20.24 -13.10 11.68
CA LEU A 110 -21.39 -13.73 12.34
C LEU A 110 -22.36 -14.15 11.25
N THR A 111 -22.34 -15.45 11.00
CA THR A 111 -23.35 -16.13 10.21
C THR A 111 -24.74 -15.79 10.72
N ARG A 112 -25.51 -15.10 9.89
CA ARG A 112 -26.86 -15.55 9.52
C ARG A 112 -27.84 -15.77 10.67
N MET A 113 -27.82 -14.93 11.71
CA MET A 113 -28.92 -14.87 12.67
C MET A 113 -29.72 -13.57 12.49
N VAL A 114 -30.89 -13.73 11.86
CA VAL A 114 -32.04 -12.83 11.83
C VAL A 114 -31.83 -11.50 11.07
N GLY A 115 -31.98 -11.54 9.74
CA GLY A 115 -32.45 -10.38 8.97
C GLY A 115 -31.64 -9.08 9.08
N GLY A 116 -30.31 -9.15 9.15
CA GLY A 116 -29.40 -7.99 9.32
C GLY A 116 -29.68 -6.80 8.39
N GLY A 117 -29.19 -5.62 8.79
CA GLY A 117 -29.52 -4.32 8.20
C GLY A 117 -30.77 -3.69 8.79
N TYR A 118 -30.84 -2.36 8.77
CA TYR A 118 -31.92 -1.57 9.34
C TYR A 118 -32.86 -1.04 8.26
N LYS A 119 -34.11 -0.72 8.65
CA LYS A 119 -35.13 -0.24 7.70
C LYS A 119 -34.89 1.19 7.20
N SER A 120 -34.16 1.98 7.97
CA SER A 120 -33.83 3.38 7.68
C SER A 120 -32.53 3.75 8.41
N PRO A 121 -31.86 4.86 8.02
CA PRO A 121 -30.67 5.32 8.74
C PRO A 121 -31.00 5.78 10.18
N GLU A 122 -32.22 6.25 10.44
CA GLU A 122 -32.70 6.56 11.80
C GLU A 122 -32.81 5.29 12.65
N ALA A 123 -33.38 4.21 12.11
CA ALA A 123 -33.44 2.94 12.83
C ALA A 123 -32.04 2.37 13.12
N LEU A 124 -31.08 2.58 12.22
CA LEU A 124 -29.67 2.23 12.46
C LEU A 124 -29.08 3.09 13.58
N ALA A 125 -29.30 4.40 13.55
CA ALA A 125 -28.81 5.31 14.60
C ALA A 125 -29.42 4.97 15.98
N GLU A 126 -30.72 4.69 16.05
CA GLU A 126 -31.40 4.18 17.25
C GLU A 126 -30.83 2.84 17.70
N GLY A 127 -30.48 1.96 16.76
CA GLY A 127 -29.83 0.69 17.03
C GLY A 127 -28.45 0.87 17.68
N ILE A 128 -27.64 1.79 17.15
CA ILE A 128 -26.33 2.16 17.70
C ILE A 128 -26.49 2.74 19.10
N ASP A 129 -27.33 3.75 19.28
CA ASP A 129 -27.61 4.36 20.58
C ASP A 129 -28.06 3.31 21.61
N SER A 130 -29.06 2.49 21.27
CA SER A 130 -29.55 1.43 22.13
C SER A 130 -28.47 0.39 22.47
N ALA A 131 -27.54 0.10 21.56
CA ALA A 131 -26.45 -0.85 21.82
C ALA A 131 -25.49 -0.31 22.88
N PHE A 132 -25.18 0.98 22.83
CA PHE A 132 -24.31 1.63 23.82
C PHE A 132 -25.04 1.86 25.15
N SER A 133 -26.27 2.37 25.16
CA SER A 133 -27.03 2.60 26.40
C SER A 133 -27.37 1.31 27.15
N LYS A 134 -27.54 0.18 26.45
CA LYS A 134 -27.88 -1.12 27.06
C LYS A 134 -26.67 -2.04 27.26
N ASN A 135 -25.46 -1.57 26.98
CA ASN A 135 -24.24 -2.40 27.01
C ASN A 135 -24.40 -3.71 26.20
N SER A 136 -24.96 -3.60 24.98
CA SER A 136 -25.34 -4.72 24.12
C SER A 136 -24.76 -4.54 22.71
N LEU A 137 -23.44 -4.40 22.61
CA LEU A 137 -22.76 -4.22 21.32
C LEU A 137 -22.98 -5.40 20.36
N VAL A 138 -23.24 -6.59 20.87
CA VAL A 138 -23.61 -7.77 20.07
C VAL A 138 -24.87 -7.54 19.24
N SER A 139 -25.78 -6.64 19.66
CA SER A 139 -26.95 -6.27 18.86
C SER A 139 -26.61 -5.59 17.53
N LEU A 140 -25.39 -5.04 17.40
CA LEU A 140 -24.86 -4.44 16.16
C LEU A 140 -24.25 -5.47 15.21
N ALA A 141 -24.32 -6.76 15.54
CA ALA A 141 -23.88 -7.86 14.68
C ALA A 141 -24.41 -7.78 13.24
N GLY A 142 -25.59 -7.20 13.02
CA GLY A 142 -26.18 -7.03 11.68
C GLY A 142 -26.02 -5.64 11.08
N ALA A 143 -25.31 -4.72 11.74
CA ALA A 143 -25.25 -3.32 11.34
C ALA A 143 -24.24 -3.06 10.23
N LEU A 144 -23.27 -3.95 10.03
CA LEU A 144 -22.17 -3.78 9.09
C LEU A 144 -22.56 -4.03 7.63
N SER A 145 -21.96 -3.25 6.74
CA SER A 145 -22.09 -3.44 5.29
C SER A 145 -21.67 -4.86 4.87
N PRO A 146 -22.58 -5.65 4.27
CA PRO A 146 -22.26 -6.97 3.73
C PRO A 146 -21.15 -6.96 2.67
N SER A 147 -21.14 -5.93 1.81
CA SER A 147 -20.11 -5.76 0.79
C SER A 147 -18.71 -5.53 1.39
N GLU A 148 -18.57 -4.71 2.43
CA GLU A 148 -17.29 -4.47 3.11
C GLU A 148 -16.76 -5.71 3.83
N ILE A 149 -17.65 -6.46 4.51
CA ILE A 149 -17.32 -7.75 5.11
C ILE A 149 -16.80 -8.72 4.04
N THR A 150 -17.49 -8.78 2.89
CA THR A 150 -17.13 -9.69 1.81
C THR A 150 -15.78 -9.34 1.24
N ALA A 151 -15.51 -8.07 0.93
CA ALA A 151 -14.21 -7.61 0.43
C ALA A 151 -13.08 -7.93 1.43
N ALA A 152 -13.31 -7.71 2.72
CA ALA A 152 -12.31 -7.96 3.76
C ALA A 152 -12.01 -9.46 3.99
N THR A 153 -12.92 -10.37 3.62
CA THR A 153 -12.81 -11.82 3.88
C THR A 153 -12.59 -12.69 2.64
N ALA A 154 -12.92 -12.22 1.44
CA ALA A 154 -13.00 -13.06 0.24
C ALA A 154 -11.69 -13.81 -0.05
N TRP A 155 -10.55 -13.12 0.08
CA TRP A 155 -9.21 -13.67 -0.15
C TRP A 155 -8.86 -14.82 0.81
N GLN A 156 -9.47 -14.89 2.00
CA GLN A 156 -9.21 -15.93 2.98
C GLN A 156 -9.75 -17.31 2.53
N LYS A 157 -10.75 -17.35 1.63
CA LYS A 157 -11.34 -18.62 1.17
C LYS A 157 -10.35 -19.48 0.36
N ASP A 158 -9.42 -18.83 -0.34
CA ASP A 158 -8.36 -19.49 -1.10
C ASP A 158 -7.09 -19.73 -0.30
N TYR A 159 -7.03 -19.17 0.90
CA TYR A 159 -5.91 -19.37 1.79
C TYR A 159 -5.94 -20.80 2.32
N LYS A 160 -5.14 -21.65 1.70
CA LYS A 160 -4.73 -22.91 2.31
C LYS A 160 -3.64 -22.54 3.32
N ALA A 161 -3.86 -22.86 4.59
CA ALA A 161 -2.89 -22.67 5.66
C ALA A 161 -1.68 -23.61 5.49
N ASN A 162 -0.97 -23.53 4.36
CA ASN A 162 0.29 -24.21 4.18
C ASN A 162 1.35 -23.33 4.82
N GLY A 163 1.42 -23.36 6.15
CA GLY A 163 2.31 -22.49 6.93
C GLY A 163 1.88 -22.29 8.39
N GLY A 164 0.80 -22.92 8.86
CA GLY A 164 0.38 -22.91 10.26
C GLY A 164 -0.55 -21.77 10.66
N ALA A 165 -0.41 -20.58 10.05
CA ALA A 165 -1.27 -19.45 10.40
C ALA A 165 -2.65 -19.53 9.72
N ASN A 166 -3.74 -19.35 10.47
CA ASN A 166 -5.11 -19.09 10.04
C ASN A 166 -5.65 -17.77 10.66
N TRP A 167 -5.42 -16.65 9.97
CA TRP A 167 -5.85 -15.31 10.42
C TRP A 167 -7.38 -15.08 10.40
N SER A 168 -8.20 -16.01 9.90
CA SER A 168 -9.65 -15.88 10.08
C SER A 168 -10.06 -15.95 11.55
N LYS A 169 -9.28 -16.65 12.39
CA LYS A 169 -9.58 -16.84 13.81
C LYS A 169 -9.51 -15.56 14.63
N VAL A 170 -8.67 -14.59 14.26
CA VAL A 170 -8.63 -13.29 14.97
C VAL A 170 -9.90 -12.46 14.77
N MET A 171 -10.71 -12.80 13.76
CA MET A 171 -11.89 -12.03 13.35
C MET A 171 -13.15 -12.89 13.28
N ASP A 172 -13.12 -14.09 13.85
CA ASP A 172 -14.30 -14.95 13.87
C ASP A 172 -15.33 -14.46 14.90
N ALA A 173 -16.52 -15.04 14.80
CA ALA A 173 -17.65 -14.80 15.68
C ALA A 173 -17.30 -14.86 17.18
N GLN A 174 -16.46 -15.82 17.57
CA GLN A 174 -16.11 -16.08 18.95
C GLN A 174 -15.04 -15.09 19.41
N ALA A 175 -14.02 -14.82 18.60
CA ALA A 175 -12.97 -13.85 18.89
C ALA A 175 -13.56 -12.45 19.10
N LEU A 176 -14.47 -12.03 18.23
CA LEU A 176 -15.15 -10.74 18.36
C LEU A 176 -16.01 -10.66 19.62
N LYS A 177 -16.73 -11.74 19.96
CA LYS A 177 -17.48 -11.81 21.21
C LYS A 177 -16.55 -11.70 22.41
N ASP A 178 -15.45 -12.44 22.41
CA ASP A 178 -14.45 -12.40 23.47
C ASP A 178 -13.90 -10.99 23.69
N TYR A 179 -13.66 -10.24 22.61
CA TYR A 179 -13.21 -8.85 22.67
C TYR A 179 -14.29 -7.91 23.22
N ILE A 180 -15.53 -8.04 22.73
CA ILE A 180 -16.68 -7.23 23.17
C ILE A 180 -16.98 -7.45 24.66
N ASP A 181 -16.88 -8.69 25.15
CA ASP A 181 -17.09 -9.02 26.57
C ASP A 181 -16.06 -8.33 27.50
N GLN A 182 -14.93 -7.84 26.95
CA GLN A 182 -13.92 -7.07 27.68
C GLN A 182 -14.22 -5.56 27.72
N ILE A 183 -15.35 -5.13 27.16
CA ILE A 183 -15.77 -3.73 27.16
C ILE A 183 -17.05 -3.62 27.97
N GLU A 184 -17.04 -2.75 28.97
CA GLU A 184 -18.20 -2.46 29.79
C GLU A 184 -18.59 -0.99 29.59
N ILE A 185 -19.82 -0.77 29.17
CA ILE A 185 -20.39 0.57 28.98
C ILE A 185 -21.41 0.82 30.08
N LYS A 186 -21.21 1.92 30.82
CA LYS A 186 -22.11 2.40 31.87
C LYS A 186 -22.53 3.83 31.55
N ASN A 187 -23.74 4.20 31.96
CA ASN A 187 -24.25 5.57 31.90
C ASN A 187 -24.10 6.25 30.52
N SER A 188 -24.27 5.50 29.42
CA SER A 188 -24.08 6.04 28.08
C SER A 188 -25.35 6.74 27.60
N ASP A 189 -25.24 8.04 27.37
CA ASP A 189 -26.23 8.94 26.79
C ASP A 189 -25.66 9.57 25.51
N MET A 190 -26.35 9.39 24.39
CA MET A 190 -25.92 9.85 23.08
C MET A 190 -26.98 10.74 22.46
N GLU A 191 -26.56 11.93 21.98
CA GLU A 191 -27.38 12.74 21.08
C GLU A 191 -26.76 12.68 19.69
N TYR A 192 -27.60 12.38 18.70
CA TYR A 192 -27.20 12.23 17.32
C TYR A 192 -28.18 12.90 16.39
N THR A 193 -27.71 13.19 15.19
CA THR A 193 -28.50 13.69 14.07
C THR A 193 -28.30 12.76 12.88
N VAL A 194 -29.35 12.57 12.09
CA VAL A 194 -29.31 11.81 10.85
C VAL A 194 -29.57 12.75 9.70
N ASP A 195 -28.62 12.84 8.78
CA ASP A 195 -28.69 13.67 7.59
C ASP A 195 -28.69 12.76 6.35
N SER A 196 -29.88 12.53 5.79
CA SER A 196 -30.06 11.75 4.57
C SER A 196 -29.55 12.55 3.38
N LYS A 197 -28.41 12.15 2.81
CA LYS A 197 -27.79 12.86 1.69
C LYS A 197 -28.30 12.38 0.34
N SER A 198 -28.60 11.08 0.23
CA SER A 198 -29.17 10.45 -0.96
C SER A 198 -30.00 9.23 -0.57
N ASP A 199 -30.59 8.57 -1.56
CA ASP A 199 -31.25 7.27 -1.40
C ASP A 199 -30.26 6.13 -1.05
N GLN A 200 -28.97 6.35 -1.28
CA GLN A 200 -27.90 5.37 -1.07
C GLN A 200 -27.02 5.67 0.14
N LEU A 201 -27.10 6.87 0.73
CA LEU A 201 -26.19 7.35 1.77
C LEU A 201 -26.84 8.33 2.75
N ALA A 202 -26.52 8.16 4.03
CA ALA A 202 -26.86 9.08 5.10
C ALA A 202 -25.68 9.26 6.07
N LEU A 203 -25.59 10.42 6.70
CA LEU A 203 -24.63 10.69 7.77
C LEU A 203 -25.32 10.61 9.12
N ILE A 204 -24.75 9.85 10.05
CA ILE A 204 -25.16 9.81 11.45
C ILE A 204 -24.09 10.57 12.24
N THR A 205 -24.38 11.81 12.62
CA THR A 205 -23.45 12.63 13.39
C THR A 205 -23.81 12.59 14.86
N ILE A 206 -22.93 12.02 15.66
CA ILE A 206 -23.00 12.04 17.12
C ILE A 206 -22.48 13.39 17.60
N THR A 207 -23.38 14.20 18.16
CA THR A 207 -23.12 15.58 18.58
C THR A 207 -22.84 15.71 20.07
N LYS A 208 -23.31 14.75 20.87
CA LYS A 208 -22.99 14.61 22.28
C LYS A 208 -22.91 13.13 22.60
N TRP A 209 -21.92 12.76 23.39
CA TRP A 209 -21.82 11.42 23.94
C TRP A 209 -21.19 11.50 25.31
N ASP A 210 -22.01 11.33 26.33
CA ASP A 210 -21.56 11.21 27.72
C ASP A 210 -21.65 9.73 28.10
N GLY A 211 -20.57 9.16 28.63
CA GLY A 211 -20.57 7.75 29.00
C GLY A 211 -19.34 7.34 29.77
N ASP A 212 -19.49 6.26 30.54
CA ASP A 212 -18.42 5.59 31.25
C ASP A 212 -18.07 4.31 30.49
N ILE A 213 -17.00 4.35 29.70
CA ILE A 213 -16.52 3.22 28.94
C ILE A 213 -15.30 2.63 29.64
N GLN A 214 -15.43 1.40 30.12
CA GLN A 214 -14.36 0.64 30.73
C GLN A 214 -13.88 -0.45 29.78
N VAL A 215 -12.57 -0.47 29.51
CA VAL A 215 -11.89 -1.54 28.78
C VAL A 215 -11.10 -2.36 29.79
N LYS A 216 -11.35 -3.67 29.83
CA LYS A 216 -10.69 -4.59 30.73
C LYS A 216 -9.31 -4.99 30.17
N PRO A 217 -8.24 -5.07 30.99
CA PRO A 217 -6.90 -5.50 30.55
C PRO A 217 -6.88 -6.86 29.82
N GLU A 218 -7.81 -7.73 30.17
CA GLU A 218 -8.06 -9.04 29.56
C GLU A 218 -8.34 -8.96 28.06
N LEU A 219 -8.69 -7.79 27.52
CA LEU A 219 -8.79 -7.58 26.07
C LEU A 219 -7.48 -7.91 25.38
N ALA A 220 -6.34 -7.49 25.96
CA ALA A 220 -5.02 -7.79 25.41
C ALA A 220 -4.72 -9.29 25.45
N ASP A 221 -5.13 -9.99 26.52
CA ASP A 221 -4.97 -11.42 26.65
C ASP A 221 -5.83 -12.18 25.62
N LYS A 222 -7.05 -11.72 25.37
CA LYS A 222 -7.94 -12.29 24.36
C LYS A 222 -7.44 -12.09 22.93
N ILE A 223 -6.97 -10.89 22.59
CA ILE A 223 -6.37 -10.65 21.27
C ILE A 223 -5.11 -11.51 21.12
N ARG A 224 -4.28 -11.62 22.16
CA ARG A 224 -3.09 -12.50 22.16
C ARG A 224 -3.44 -13.96 21.92
N GLU A 225 -4.47 -14.48 22.60
CA GLU A 225 -4.97 -15.85 22.46
C GLU A 225 -5.35 -16.14 21.01
N HIS A 226 -6.28 -15.35 20.46
CA HIS A 226 -6.78 -15.51 19.09
C HIS A 226 -5.68 -15.28 18.05
N TYR A 227 -4.74 -14.35 18.30
CA TYR A 227 -3.59 -14.13 17.44
C TYR A 227 -2.64 -15.33 17.43
N LYS A 228 -2.35 -15.91 18.60
CA LYS A 228 -1.50 -17.11 18.70
C LYS A 228 -2.15 -18.30 18.00
N GLU A 229 -3.45 -18.51 18.21
CA GLU A 229 -4.21 -19.55 17.52
C GLU A 229 -4.25 -19.36 16.01
N ALA A 230 -4.36 -18.09 15.58
CA ALA A 230 -4.29 -17.69 14.19
C ALA A 230 -2.88 -17.77 13.62
N LYS A 231 -1.82 -17.70 14.42
CA LYS A 231 -0.44 -17.87 13.96
C LYS A 231 -0.06 -19.34 13.81
N GLY A 232 -0.66 -20.20 14.65
CA GLY A 232 -0.36 -21.65 14.68
C GLY A 232 1.05 -21.98 15.19
N SER A 233 1.77 -21.01 15.75
CA SER A 233 3.09 -21.16 16.35
C SER A 233 3.21 -20.24 17.57
N ASP A 234 4.26 -20.44 18.38
CA ASP A 234 4.52 -19.58 19.52
C ASP A 234 4.87 -18.14 19.10
N LEU A 235 4.55 -17.20 19.99
CA LEU A 235 4.85 -15.79 19.78
C LEU A 235 6.33 -15.54 20.05
N THR A 236 6.93 -14.71 19.21
CA THR A 236 8.27 -14.15 19.44
C THR A 236 8.24 -13.23 20.65
N ALA A 237 9.42 -12.89 21.17
CA ALA A 237 9.55 -11.91 22.25
C ALA A 237 8.97 -10.53 21.86
N ASN A 238 9.16 -10.12 20.61
CA ASN A 238 8.65 -8.85 20.10
C ASN A 238 7.12 -8.85 19.97
N GLU A 239 6.53 -9.92 19.44
CA GLU A 239 5.07 -10.06 19.35
C GLU A 239 4.44 -10.12 20.75
N SER A 240 5.04 -10.87 21.67
CA SER A 240 4.58 -10.94 23.05
C SER A 240 4.58 -9.54 23.68
N LYS A 241 5.66 -8.78 23.51
CA LYS A 241 5.77 -7.42 24.04
C LYS A 241 4.67 -6.47 23.55
N VAL A 242 4.19 -6.60 22.30
CA VAL A 242 3.08 -5.77 21.80
C VAL A 242 1.82 -5.95 22.64
N PHE A 243 1.48 -7.19 23.00
CA PHE A 243 0.31 -7.47 23.83
C PHE A 243 0.53 -7.07 25.29
N ASP A 244 1.75 -7.22 25.83
CA ASP A 244 2.07 -6.75 27.19
C ASP A 244 1.98 -5.22 27.29
N ASP A 245 2.55 -4.50 26.32
CA ASP A 245 2.45 -3.05 26.22
C ASP A 245 0.99 -2.59 26.07
N MET A 246 0.17 -3.33 25.31
CA MET A 246 -1.27 -3.07 25.19
C MET A 246 -1.97 -3.25 26.54
N LYS A 247 -1.71 -4.37 27.23
CA LYS A 247 -2.29 -4.66 28.54
C LYS A 247 -1.93 -3.59 29.56
N GLU A 248 -0.65 -3.25 29.67
CA GLU A 248 -0.15 -2.21 30.57
C GLU A 248 -0.82 -0.85 30.29
N ARG A 249 -1.06 -0.51 29.01
CA ARG A 249 -1.76 0.72 28.63
C ARG A 249 -3.21 0.73 29.10
N ILE A 250 -3.91 -0.40 28.98
CA ILE A 250 -5.30 -0.54 29.45
C ILE A 250 -5.33 -0.47 30.98
N GLU A 251 -4.43 -1.18 31.68
CA GLU A 251 -4.35 -1.16 33.15
C GLU A 251 -4.12 0.24 33.71
N LYS A 252 -3.28 1.04 33.06
CA LYS A 252 -3.01 2.42 33.50
C LYS A 252 -4.22 3.33 33.37
N ASN A 253 -5.10 3.11 32.40
CA ASN A 253 -6.27 3.95 32.16
C ASN A 253 -7.44 3.08 31.65
N PRO A 254 -8.07 2.30 32.54
CA PRO A 254 -9.07 1.33 32.13
C PRO A 254 -10.40 1.98 31.76
N THR A 255 -10.64 3.23 32.16
CA THR A 255 -11.93 3.90 32.01
C THR A 255 -11.78 5.27 31.37
N THR A 256 -12.66 5.57 30.41
CA THR A 256 -12.98 6.93 29.97
C THR A 256 -14.35 7.30 30.51
N SER A 257 -14.45 8.43 31.21
CA SER A 257 -15.68 8.95 31.80
C SER A 257 -16.00 10.34 31.26
N GLY A 258 -17.29 10.61 31.09
CA GLY A 258 -17.80 11.90 30.62
C GLY A 258 -17.82 12.00 29.09
N ASN A 259 -17.48 13.16 28.55
CA ASN A 259 -17.64 13.42 27.12
C ASN A 259 -16.62 12.62 26.26
N VAL A 260 -17.10 11.53 25.66
CA VAL A 260 -16.35 10.62 24.78
C VAL A 260 -15.86 11.35 23.52
N LEU A 261 -16.62 12.35 23.04
CA LEU A 261 -16.31 13.07 21.81
C LEU A 261 -15.07 13.96 21.92
N THR A 262 -14.58 14.27 23.12
CA THR A 262 -13.41 15.15 23.34
C THR A 262 -12.14 14.74 22.62
N ASN A 263 -12.09 13.49 22.13
CA ASN A 263 -10.94 12.90 21.47
C ASN A 263 -11.09 12.83 19.94
N PHE A 264 -12.21 13.31 19.41
CA PHE A 264 -12.47 13.36 17.99
C PHE A 264 -12.25 14.78 17.45
N PRO A 265 -11.84 14.92 16.17
CA PRO A 265 -11.81 16.21 15.50
C PRO A 265 -13.13 16.97 15.69
N ASN A 266 -13.05 18.23 16.10
CA ASN A 266 -14.21 19.11 16.36
C ASN A 266 -15.21 18.60 17.42
N ASN A 267 -14.81 17.66 18.28
CA ASN A 267 -15.68 17.00 19.24
C ASN A 267 -16.93 16.38 18.61
N LYS A 268 -16.79 15.80 17.41
CA LYS A 268 -17.87 15.13 16.68
C LYS A 268 -17.39 13.82 16.10
N LEU A 269 -18.28 12.83 16.09
CA LEU A 269 -18.09 11.58 15.38
C LEU A 269 -19.17 11.48 14.30
N THR A 270 -18.75 11.43 13.04
CA THR A 270 -19.67 11.20 11.91
C THR A 270 -19.49 9.78 11.41
N LEU A 271 -20.56 9.00 11.50
CA LEU A 271 -20.68 7.67 10.94
C LEU A 271 -21.39 7.76 9.59
N VAL A 272 -20.97 6.96 8.61
CA VAL A 272 -21.62 6.91 7.29
C VAL A 272 -22.45 5.65 7.19
N SER A 273 -23.74 5.83 6.90
CA SER A 273 -24.66 4.75 6.60
C SER A 273 -24.90 4.64 5.09
N VAL A 274 -24.94 3.41 4.59
CA VAL A 274 -25.13 3.07 3.18
C VAL A 274 -26.28 2.10 2.99
N GLN A 275 -26.95 2.20 1.84
CA GLN A 275 -28.02 1.28 1.46
C GLN A 275 -27.46 0.10 0.65
N GLU A 276 -27.80 -1.13 1.06
CA GLU A 276 -27.59 -2.38 0.33
C GLU A 276 -28.87 -3.22 0.38
N ASP A 277 -29.34 -3.71 -0.77
CA ASP A 277 -30.50 -4.60 -0.88
C ASP A 277 -31.75 -4.13 -0.10
N GLY A 278 -32.01 -2.81 -0.13
CA GLY A 278 -33.16 -2.19 0.53
C GLY A 278 -33.05 -2.05 2.05
N LYS A 279 -31.85 -2.23 2.62
CA LYS A 279 -31.56 -2.04 4.04
C LYS A 279 -30.36 -1.13 4.24
N TRP A 280 -30.29 -0.53 5.43
CA TRP A 280 -29.27 0.42 5.83
C TRP A 280 -28.24 -0.23 6.75
N TYR A 281 -26.98 0.03 6.45
CA TYR A 281 -25.81 -0.51 7.13
C TYR A 281 -24.82 0.61 7.44
N LEU A 282 -23.93 0.37 8.40
CA LEU A 282 -22.75 1.16 8.67
C LEU A 282 -21.65 0.77 7.68
N SER A 283 -21.03 1.77 7.05
CA SER A 283 -19.83 1.60 6.22
C SER A 283 -18.62 2.15 6.96
N GLY A 284 -17.65 1.30 7.29
CA GLY A 284 -16.42 1.69 7.97
C GLY A 284 -15.48 2.43 7.06
N TYR A 285 -15.37 2.01 5.80
CA TYR A 285 -14.49 2.68 4.84
C TYR A 285 -14.98 4.11 4.56
N MET A 286 -16.28 4.30 4.37
CA MET A 286 -16.81 5.65 4.18
C MET A 286 -16.79 6.46 5.46
N THR A 287 -17.01 5.85 6.64
CA THR A 287 -16.85 6.54 7.93
C THR A 287 -15.43 7.06 8.11
N ALA A 288 -14.42 6.25 7.81
CA ALA A 288 -13.02 6.68 7.84
C ALA A 288 -12.77 7.79 6.81
N ALA A 289 -13.27 7.64 5.58
CA ALA A 289 -13.11 8.65 4.54
C ALA A 289 -13.77 10.00 4.92
N GLU A 290 -14.99 9.98 5.44
CA GLU A 290 -15.70 11.17 5.94
C GLU A 290 -14.90 11.87 7.05
N GLN A 291 -14.39 11.08 8.00
CA GLN A 291 -13.65 11.61 9.16
C GLN A 291 -12.29 12.20 8.80
N TYR A 292 -11.58 11.63 7.81
CA TYR A 292 -10.19 11.97 7.50
C TYR A 292 -9.97 12.72 6.18
N LEU A 293 -10.81 12.49 5.15
CA LEU A 293 -10.70 13.12 3.84
C LEU A 293 -11.64 14.33 3.68
N GLY A 294 -12.80 14.32 4.34
CA GLY A 294 -13.86 15.33 4.22
C GLY A 294 -13.51 16.75 4.67
N THR A 295 -12.28 17.00 5.16
CA THR A 295 -11.86 18.31 5.67
C THR A 295 -10.78 19.02 4.82
N GLY A 296 -10.18 18.36 3.83
CA GLY A 296 -8.99 18.88 3.12
C GLY A 296 -9.07 18.99 1.60
N SER A 297 -9.87 18.18 0.90
CA SER A 297 -9.78 17.97 -0.56
C SER A 297 -10.96 18.51 -1.39
N GLY A 298 -11.86 19.29 -0.80
CA GLY A 298 -13.11 19.75 -1.43
C GLY A 298 -14.33 19.15 -0.75
N GLN A 299 -15.53 19.65 -1.08
CA GLN A 299 -16.77 19.11 -0.52
C GLN A 299 -17.05 17.71 -1.08
N PRO A 300 -17.42 16.71 -0.25
CA PRO A 300 -17.79 15.39 -0.74
C PRO A 300 -18.98 15.42 -1.69
N ASN A 301 -18.94 14.58 -2.72
CA ASN A 301 -20.02 14.43 -3.69
C ASN A 301 -21.03 13.38 -3.22
N TYR A 302 -21.85 13.72 -2.23
CA TYR A 302 -22.89 12.80 -1.74
C TYR A 302 -24.00 12.47 -2.76
N SER A 303 -24.05 13.20 -3.89
CA SER A 303 -24.98 12.94 -4.99
C SER A 303 -24.46 11.91 -6.01
N ALA A 304 -23.24 11.41 -5.82
CA ALA A 304 -22.65 10.42 -6.71
C ALA A 304 -23.47 9.12 -6.70
N LYS A 305 -23.68 8.54 -7.88
CA LYS A 305 -24.41 7.28 -8.06
C LYS A 305 -23.43 6.14 -8.19
N PHE A 306 -23.21 5.38 -7.13
CA PHE A 306 -22.21 4.31 -7.10
C PHE A 306 -22.80 2.89 -7.15
N SER A 307 -24.07 2.68 -6.78
CA SER A 307 -24.64 1.32 -6.75
C SER A 307 -25.08 0.81 -8.13
N ASP A 308 -25.47 1.70 -9.04
CA ASP A 308 -26.04 1.35 -10.35
C ASP A 308 -25.09 1.65 -11.52
N VAL A 309 -23.81 1.26 -11.39
CA VAL A 309 -22.83 1.46 -12.46
C VAL A 309 -22.43 0.16 -13.11
N LYS A 310 -22.31 0.20 -14.44
CA LYS A 310 -21.94 -0.98 -15.24
C LYS A 310 -20.44 -1.25 -15.13
N GLY A 311 -20.10 -2.45 -14.65
CA GLY A 311 -18.74 -2.96 -14.62
C GLY A 311 -18.19 -3.31 -16.00
N ALA A 312 -17.01 -3.90 -15.99
CA ALA A 312 -16.36 -4.42 -17.19
C ALA A 312 -16.95 -5.79 -17.60
N SER A 313 -16.75 -6.18 -18.86
CA SER A 313 -17.18 -7.50 -19.36
C SER A 313 -16.21 -8.63 -19.01
N SER A 314 -14.95 -8.29 -18.69
CA SER A 314 -13.91 -9.23 -18.26
C SER A 314 -13.04 -8.63 -17.14
N PRO A 315 -12.32 -9.46 -16.36
CA PRO A 315 -11.41 -8.96 -15.34
C PRO A 315 -10.25 -8.13 -15.93
N GLU A 316 -9.76 -8.49 -17.12
CA GLU A 316 -8.76 -7.72 -17.86
C GLU A 316 -9.27 -6.35 -18.26
N GLU A 317 -10.52 -6.25 -18.73
CA GLU A 317 -11.17 -4.98 -19.05
C GLU A 317 -11.36 -4.12 -17.79
N ALA A 318 -11.64 -4.72 -16.64
CA ALA A 318 -11.73 -3.96 -15.39
C ALA A 318 -10.42 -3.25 -15.05
N VAL A 319 -9.29 -3.96 -15.17
CA VAL A 319 -7.96 -3.41 -14.89
C VAL A 319 -7.54 -2.40 -15.96
N SER A 320 -7.60 -2.79 -17.24
CA SER A 320 -7.17 -1.94 -18.35
C SER A 320 -8.02 -0.67 -18.45
N GLY A 321 -9.35 -0.79 -18.33
CA GLY A 321 -10.27 0.35 -18.39
C GLY A 321 -10.06 1.37 -17.28
N MET A 322 -9.82 0.90 -16.04
CA MET A 322 -9.51 1.79 -14.92
C MET A 322 -8.20 2.55 -15.14
N VAL A 323 -7.14 1.84 -15.57
CA VAL A 323 -5.82 2.44 -15.80
C VAL A 323 -5.86 3.41 -16.98
N ASP A 324 -6.57 3.06 -18.05
CA ASP A 324 -6.74 3.92 -19.22
C ASP A 324 -7.48 5.21 -18.87
N ALA A 325 -8.55 5.13 -18.07
CA ALA A 325 -9.29 6.31 -17.60
C ALA A 325 -8.39 7.24 -16.77
N LEU A 326 -7.66 6.70 -15.78
CA LEU A 326 -6.71 7.46 -14.96
C LEU A 326 -5.61 8.11 -15.81
N ARG A 327 -5.03 7.35 -16.76
CA ARG A 327 -4.00 7.86 -17.67
C ARG A 327 -4.51 9.02 -18.53
N ASN A 328 -5.76 8.94 -18.97
CA ASN A 328 -6.43 9.96 -19.77
C ASN A 328 -6.87 11.18 -18.93
N GLY A 329 -6.53 11.23 -17.64
CA GLY A 329 -6.75 12.39 -16.77
C GLY A 329 -8.08 12.38 -16.03
N ALA A 330 -8.80 11.26 -16.04
CA ALA A 330 -10.00 11.07 -15.23
C ALA A 330 -9.60 11.02 -13.74
N SER A 331 -10.40 11.65 -12.89
CA SER A 331 -10.18 11.62 -11.44
C SER A 331 -10.72 10.33 -10.83
N LEU A 332 -10.23 9.94 -9.65
CA LEU A 332 -10.77 8.79 -8.92
C LEU A 332 -12.28 8.92 -8.64
N GLY A 333 -12.78 10.15 -8.43
CA GLY A 333 -14.21 10.42 -8.23
C GLY A 333 -15.05 10.49 -9.51
N SER A 334 -14.47 10.27 -10.68
CA SER A 334 -15.22 10.22 -11.94
C SER A 334 -15.78 8.81 -12.20
N GLU A 335 -16.98 8.74 -12.79
CA GLU A 335 -17.61 7.46 -13.15
C GLU A 335 -16.76 6.64 -14.11
N GLU A 336 -15.96 7.31 -14.94
CA GLU A 336 -14.99 6.68 -15.85
C GLU A 336 -13.97 5.81 -15.13
N VAL A 337 -13.67 6.12 -13.86
CA VAL A 337 -12.73 5.36 -13.02
C VAL A 337 -13.47 4.49 -12.02
N TYR A 338 -14.34 5.07 -11.17
CA TYR A 338 -14.89 4.31 -10.04
C TYR A 338 -15.81 3.18 -10.48
N ARG A 339 -16.41 3.21 -11.69
CA ARG A 339 -17.21 2.08 -12.19
C ARG A 339 -16.44 0.77 -12.25
N TYR A 340 -15.11 0.84 -12.34
CA TYR A 340 -14.24 -0.32 -12.34
C TYR A 340 -13.84 -0.77 -10.94
N LEU A 341 -14.25 -0.08 -9.88
CA LEU A 341 -13.94 -0.46 -8.50
C LEU A 341 -15.04 -1.34 -7.91
N ASP A 342 -14.65 -2.25 -7.03
CA ASP A 342 -15.56 -3.02 -6.18
C ASP A 342 -16.39 -2.06 -5.29
N LEU A 343 -17.59 -2.47 -4.88
CA LEU A 343 -18.60 -1.58 -4.28
C LEU A 343 -18.09 -0.79 -3.06
N PRO A 344 -17.37 -1.38 -2.09
CA PRO A 344 -16.77 -0.63 -0.99
C PRO A 344 -15.84 0.51 -1.43
N GLU A 345 -14.86 0.20 -2.28
CA GLU A 345 -13.87 1.17 -2.77
C GLU A 345 -14.53 2.20 -3.71
N ARG A 346 -15.47 1.76 -4.53
CA ARG A 346 -16.24 2.57 -5.47
C ARG A 346 -16.98 3.68 -4.75
N ARG A 347 -17.64 3.38 -3.63
CA ARG A 347 -18.37 4.37 -2.82
C ARG A 347 -17.46 5.45 -2.29
N VAL A 348 -16.31 5.06 -1.75
CA VAL A 348 -15.30 6.00 -1.25
C VAL A 348 -14.77 6.86 -2.38
N ALA A 349 -14.42 6.26 -3.52
CA ALA A 349 -13.93 6.99 -4.68
C ALA A 349 -14.97 7.97 -5.23
N ALA A 350 -16.22 7.52 -5.43
CA ALA A 350 -17.30 8.33 -5.99
C ALA A 350 -17.65 9.55 -5.12
N VAL A 351 -17.65 9.39 -3.78
CA VAL A 351 -18.04 10.46 -2.85
C VAL A 351 -16.85 11.35 -2.46
N TYR A 352 -15.66 10.78 -2.25
CA TYR A 352 -14.50 11.49 -1.68
C TYR A 352 -13.30 11.62 -2.62
N GLY A 353 -13.31 10.97 -3.79
CA GLY A 353 -12.19 10.92 -4.74
C GLY A 353 -11.96 12.19 -5.56
N GLY A 354 -12.79 13.22 -5.36
CA GLY A 354 -12.68 14.51 -6.04
C GLY A 354 -13.03 14.48 -7.53
N SER A 355 -13.45 15.61 -8.07
CA SER A 355 -13.84 15.77 -9.48
C SER A 355 -12.80 16.51 -10.33
N GLY A 356 -11.69 16.94 -9.72
CA GLY A 356 -10.62 17.66 -10.43
C GLY A 356 -9.83 16.74 -11.34
N SER A 357 -9.74 17.08 -12.63
CA SER A 357 -8.83 16.39 -13.55
C SER A 357 -7.39 16.53 -13.05
N THR A 358 -6.64 15.43 -13.03
CA THR A 358 -5.27 15.38 -12.52
C THR A 358 -4.23 15.82 -13.54
N GLY A 359 -4.65 16.20 -14.76
CA GLY A 359 -3.76 16.37 -15.90
C GLY A 359 -3.24 15.01 -16.35
N GLY A 360 -3.81 14.48 -17.44
CA GLY A 360 -3.44 13.16 -17.93
C GLY A 360 -1.95 13.05 -18.26
N VAL A 361 -1.35 11.90 -17.98
CA VAL A 361 0.00 11.52 -18.42
C VAL A 361 -0.04 10.80 -19.79
N GLY A 362 -1.20 10.78 -20.45
CA GLY A 362 -1.53 9.82 -21.50
C GLY A 362 -0.89 9.99 -22.86
N ASP A 363 -0.36 11.16 -23.21
CA ASP A 363 0.22 11.36 -24.53
C ASP A 363 1.65 10.78 -24.64
N SER A 364 2.42 10.75 -23.53
CA SER A 364 3.79 10.25 -23.49
C SER A 364 3.89 8.75 -23.19
N ILE A 365 2.80 8.13 -22.71
CA ILE A 365 2.77 6.73 -22.25
C ILE A 365 1.81 5.92 -23.13
N GLN A 366 2.38 5.05 -23.97
CA GLN A 366 1.60 4.09 -24.75
C GLN A 366 1.57 2.75 -24.04
N VAL A 367 0.37 2.21 -23.79
CA VAL A 367 0.19 0.88 -23.21
C VAL A 367 -0.51 -0.01 -24.22
N ASN A 368 0.11 -1.13 -24.55
CA ASN A 368 -0.50 -2.22 -25.31
C ASN A 368 -0.78 -3.37 -24.34
N TRP A 369 -2.06 -3.54 -23.99
CA TRP A 369 -2.48 -4.53 -23.00
C TRP A 369 -2.40 -5.95 -23.56
N GLY A 370 -1.66 -6.80 -22.85
CA GLY A 370 -1.60 -8.25 -23.06
C GLY A 370 -2.00 -8.99 -21.78
N LEU A 371 -2.92 -8.41 -21.01
CA LEU A 371 -3.33 -8.91 -19.70
C LEU A 371 -3.92 -10.32 -19.81
N THR A 372 -3.70 -11.13 -18.77
CA THR A 372 -4.27 -12.47 -18.63
C THR A 372 -4.84 -12.61 -17.23
N SER A 373 -5.91 -13.37 -17.06
CA SER A 373 -6.45 -13.66 -15.74
C SER A 373 -6.44 -15.14 -15.36
N THR A 374 -6.20 -15.39 -14.08
CA THR A 374 -6.34 -16.71 -13.45
C THR A 374 -7.53 -16.68 -12.51
N LYS A 375 -8.49 -17.59 -12.70
CA LYS A 375 -9.66 -17.69 -11.82
C LYS A 375 -9.24 -18.24 -10.45
N VAL A 376 -9.76 -17.61 -9.40
CA VAL A 376 -9.55 -17.96 -8.00
C VAL A 376 -10.89 -17.88 -7.25
N SER A 377 -10.97 -18.31 -5.99
CA SER A 377 -12.18 -18.14 -5.19
C SER A 377 -12.49 -16.66 -4.98
N GLY A 378 -13.73 -16.28 -5.27
CA GLY A 378 -14.19 -14.90 -5.15
C GLY A 378 -13.87 -14.00 -6.34
N GLY A 379 -13.11 -14.45 -7.34
CA GLY A 379 -12.82 -13.60 -8.51
C GLY A 379 -11.73 -14.14 -9.44
N ALA A 380 -10.91 -13.23 -9.95
CA ALA A 380 -9.78 -13.54 -10.82
C ALA A 380 -8.58 -12.64 -10.51
N VAL A 381 -7.38 -13.20 -10.59
CA VAL A 381 -6.13 -12.43 -10.51
C VAL A 381 -5.71 -12.08 -11.92
N VAL A 382 -5.58 -10.79 -12.21
CA VAL A 382 -5.14 -10.25 -13.50
C VAL A 382 -3.63 -10.00 -13.45
N ASN A 383 -2.89 -10.74 -14.27
CA ASN A 383 -1.46 -10.63 -14.44
C ASN A 383 -1.11 -9.77 -15.66
N PHE A 384 0.12 -9.28 -15.72
CA PHE A 384 0.61 -8.44 -16.81
C PHE A 384 0.65 -9.14 -18.18
N GLY A 385 0.72 -10.47 -18.21
CA GLY A 385 0.75 -11.28 -19.44
C GLY A 385 1.80 -10.78 -20.43
N THR A 386 1.40 -10.40 -21.64
CA THR A 386 2.26 -9.87 -22.71
C THR A 386 2.20 -8.35 -22.86
N THR A 387 1.82 -7.63 -21.80
CA THR A 387 1.66 -6.17 -21.83
C THR A 387 2.97 -5.46 -22.20
N SER A 388 2.88 -4.43 -23.03
CA SER A 388 4.00 -3.56 -23.38
C SER A 388 3.67 -2.10 -23.05
N ILE A 389 4.64 -1.40 -22.45
CA ILE A 389 4.53 0.01 -22.08
C ILE A 389 5.70 0.76 -22.73
N THR A 390 5.40 1.85 -23.44
CA THR A 390 6.41 2.71 -24.07
C THR A 390 6.29 4.14 -23.54
N PHE A 391 7.40 4.72 -23.12
CA PHE A 391 7.53 6.09 -22.60
C PHE A 391 8.35 6.93 -23.58
N ASP A 392 7.74 7.98 -24.15
CA ASP A 392 8.38 8.95 -25.07
C ASP A 392 9.14 8.32 -26.25
N GLY A 393 8.82 7.06 -26.59
CA GLY A 393 9.52 6.25 -27.61
C GLY A 393 10.93 5.77 -27.20
N ASN A 394 11.49 6.23 -26.09
CA ASN A 394 12.88 5.98 -25.68
C ASN A 394 13.02 4.92 -24.60
N TYR A 395 11.96 4.67 -23.83
CA TYR A 395 11.91 3.63 -22.80
C TYR A 395 10.79 2.65 -23.13
N LYS A 396 11.09 1.35 -23.06
CA LYS A 396 10.12 0.28 -23.32
C LYS A 396 10.19 -0.75 -22.20
N VAL A 397 9.03 -1.15 -21.71
CA VAL A 397 8.84 -2.24 -20.75
C VAL A 397 7.98 -3.29 -21.42
N GLU A 398 8.47 -4.53 -21.48
CA GLU A 398 7.76 -5.64 -22.12
C GLU A 398 7.64 -6.79 -21.15
N PHE A 399 6.41 -7.08 -20.75
CA PHE A 399 6.09 -8.28 -19.99
C PHE A 399 5.94 -9.46 -20.94
N ASN A 400 6.39 -10.62 -20.50
CA ASN A 400 6.13 -11.90 -21.14
C ASN A 400 5.90 -12.94 -20.04
N ASN A 401 4.71 -12.86 -19.44
CA ASN A 401 4.24 -13.69 -18.33
C ASN A 401 5.13 -13.62 -17.09
N ASP A 402 6.20 -14.41 -17.05
CA ASP A 402 7.12 -14.58 -15.92
C ASP A 402 8.37 -13.68 -16.01
N THR A 403 8.54 -12.99 -17.14
CA THR A 403 9.67 -12.11 -17.41
C THR A 403 9.22 -10.70 -17.75
N VAL A 404 10.09 -9.74 -17.46
CA VAL A 404 9.94 -8.35 -17.89
C VAL A 404 11.24 -7.88 -18.50
N THR A 405 11.16 -7.22 -19.65
CA THR A 405 12.32 -6.65 -20.35
C THR A 405 12.22 -5.14 -20.36
N TYR A 406 13.22 -4.47 -19.80
CA TYR A 406 13.38 -3.03 -19.85
C TYR A 406 14.37 -2.68 -20.96
N SER A 407 14.00 -1.80 -21.87
CA SER A 407 14.87 -1.30 -22.92
C SER A 407 14.92 0.23 -22.88
N TYR A 408 16.12 0.80 -23.00
CA TYR A 408 16.32 2.24 -23.05
C TYR A 408 17.37 2.65 -24.09
N ALA A 409 17.19 3.83 -24.66
CA ALA A 409 18.18 4.45 -25.52
C ALA A 409 19.40 4.90 -24.70
N ASP A 410 20.60 4.47 -25.10
CA ASP A 410 21.85 4.94 -24.52
C ASP A 410 22.02 6.44 -24.80
N SER A 411 21.82 7.28 -23.77
CA SER A 411 22.17 8.70 -23.78
C SER A 411 23.57 8.89 -23.18
N GLY A 412 24.56 8.16 -23.67
CA GLY A 412 25.94 8.38 -23.29
C GLY A 412 26.39 9.80 -23.63
N SER A 413 26.53 10.66 -22.63
CA SER A 413 27.38 11.84 -22.72
C SER A 413 28.85 11.38 -22.74
N SER A 414 29.25 10.71 -23.83
CA SER A 414 30.66 10.47 -24.08
C SER A 414 31.21 11.75 -24.68
N TYR A 415 32.07 12.42 -23.91
CA TYR A 415 32.82 13.61 -24.33
C TYR A 415 33.88 13.24 -25.39
N ASN A 416 33.78 12.12 -26.10
CA ASN A 416 34.63 11.82 -27.25
C ASN A 416 34.15 10.55 -27.99
N SER A 417 33.28 10.69 -29.00
CA SER A 417 33.32 9.79 -30.16
C SER A 417 32.38 10.28 -31.26
N ARG A 418 32.93 10.57 -32.43
CA ARG A 418 32.19 10.85 -33.67
C ARG A 418 31.63 9.59 -34.35
N TYR A 419 31.68 8.41 -33.71
CA TYR A 419 31.33 7.12 -34.33
C TYR A 419 30.82 6.07 -33.33
N THR A 420 29.77 6.36 -32.57
CA THR A 420 29.02 5.31 -31.86
C THR A 420 27.53 5.52 -32.06
N SER A 421 26.90 4.65 -32.86
CA SER A 421 25.44 4.51 -32.86
C SER A 421 24.99 4.16 -31.44
N SER A 422 24.02 4.89 -30.90
CA SER A 422 23.34 4.55 -29.65
C SER A 422 22.83 3.11 -29.74
N LYS A 423 23.45 2.18 -28.99
CA LYS A 423 22.95 0.81 -28.91
C LYS A 423 21.89 0.79 -27.82
N PRO A 424 20.66 0.31 -28.09
CA PRO A 424 19.67 0.14 -27.03
C PRO A 424 20.24 -0.84 -26.00
N GLN A 425 20.22 -0.45 -24.72
CA GLN A 425 20.49 -1.37 -23.63
C GLN A 425 19.17 -2.02 -23.24
N SER A 426 19.17 -3.35 -23.15
CA SER A 426 18.00 -4.12 -22.77
C SER A 426 18.37 -5.10 -21.67
N GLN A 427 17.53 -5.21 -20.65
CA GLN A 427 17.69 -6.11 -19.52
C GLN A 427 16.40 -6.90 -19.33
N THR A 428 16.51 -8.22 -19.28
CA THR A 428 15.38 -9.13 -19.01
C THR A 428 15.49 -9.70 -17.60
N VAL A 429 14.42 -9.57 -16.83
CA VAL A 429 14.32 -10.03 -15.46
C VAL A 429 13.23 -11.08 -15.36
N ARG A 430 13.54 -12.26 -14.80
CA ARG A 430 12.54 -13.26 -14.41
C ARG A 430 12.06 -12.94 -13.00
N PHE A 431 11.06 -12.07 -12.90
CA PHE A 431 10.62 -11.52 -11.61
C PHE A 431 9.89 -12.54 -10.72
N THR A 432 9.37 -13.62 -11.31
CA THR A 432 8.67 -14.70 -10.58
C THR A 432 9.58 -15.84 -10.11
N GLU A 433 10.89 -15.77 -10.40
CA GLU A 433 11.83 -16.82 -10.00
C GLU A 433 11.83 -17.01 -8.49
N GLY A 434 11.70 -18.26 -8.03
CA GLY A 434 11.69 -18.61 -6.61
C GLY A 434 10.33 -18.50 -5.92
N LEU A 435 9.29 -17.98 -6.60
CA LEU A 435 7.92 -17.96 -6.10
C LEU A 435 7.27 -19.35 -6.21
N VAL A 436 6.48 -19.74 -5.20
CA VAL A 436 5.74 -21.01 -5.16
C VAL A 436 4.44 -20.92 -5.93
N ASN A 437 3.80 -19.75 -5.90
CA ASN A 437 2.48 -19.48 -6.48
C ASN A 437 2.47 -18.14 -7.25
N PRO A 438 3.31 -18.01 -8.29
CA PRO A 438 3.48 -16.75 -9.04
C PRO A 438 2.21 -16.26 -9.72
N GLU A 439 1.23 -17.12 -9.99
CA GLU A 439 -0.07 -16.75 -10.54
C GLU A 439 -0.85 -15.76 -9.65
N ARG A 440 -0.53 -15.71 -8.36
CA ARG A 440 -1.11 -14.74 -7.41
C ARG A 440 -0.53 -13.34 -7.54
N LEU A 441 0.57 -13.15 -8.28
CA LEU A 441 1.16 -11.83 -8.47
C LEU A 441 0.36 -11.04 -9.53
N GLY A 442 -0.65 -10.29 -9.10
CA GLY A 442 -1.52 -9.53 -9.99
C GLY A 442 -2.58 -8.72 -9.24
N ILE A 443 -3.42 -8.03 -10.01
CA ILE A 443 -4.54 -7.23 -9.49
C ILE A 443 -5.77 -8.13 -9.39
N PHE A 444 -6.46 -8.09 -8.25
CA PHE A 444 -7.65 -8.90 -8.04
C PHE A 444 -8.89 -8.20 -8.60
N ALA A 445 -9.65 -8.92 -9.40
CA ALA A 445 -10.95 -8.50 -9.91
C ALA A 445 -12.06 -9.42 -9.38
N VAL A 446 -13.12 -8.82 -8.84
CA VAL A 446 -14.34 -9.49 -8.39
C VAL A 446 -15.42 -9.34 -9.45
N GLN A 447 -16.41 -10.24 -9.41
CA GLN A 447 -17.56 -10.20 -10.31
C GLN A 447 -18.84 -10.08 -9.51
N ASP A 448 -19.69 -9.10 -9.85
CA ASP A 448 -21.05 -8.94 -9.34
C ASP A 448 -22.07 -9.02 -10.49
N ASN A 449 -23.32 -8.61 -10.23
CA ASN A 449 -24.40 -8.58 -11.22
C ASN A 449 -24.25 -7.47 -12.28
N THR A 450 -23.40 -6.49 -12.04
CA THR A 450 -23.14 -5.35 -12.93
C THR A 450 -21.91 -5.52 -13.81
N GLY A 451 -20.98 -6.41 -13.43
CA GLY A 451 -19.83 -6.79 -14.24
C GLY A 451 -18.60 -7.16 -13.40
N TRP A 452 -17.42 -7.00 -14.01
CA TRP A 452 -16.13 -7.17 -13.35
C TRP A 452 -15.60 -5.84 -12.82
N HIS A 453 -14.99 -5.92 -11.63
CA HIS A 453 -14.47 -4.77 -10.89
C HIS A 453 -13.16 -5.10 -10.19
N VAL A 454 -12.22 -4.17 -10.18
CA VAL A 454 -10.99 -4.18 -9.40
C VAL A 454 -11.30 -4.00 -7.91
N SER A 455 -10.80 -4.91 -7.07
CA SER A 455 -10.86 -4.79 -5.61
C SER A 455 -9.44 -4.63 -5.06
N PHE A 456 -9.13 -3.47 -4.50
CA PHE A 456 -7.82 -3.22 -3.89
C PHE A 456 -7.67 -4.00 -2.59
N ILE A 457 -8.76 -4.13 -1.83
CA ILE A 457 -8.80 -4.91 -0.60
C ILE A 457 -8.48 -6.38 -0.91
N SER A 458 -9.15 -6.95 -1.91
CA SER A 458 -8.88 -8.33 -2.34
C SER A 458 -7.51 -8.49 -2.98
N THR A 459 -6.97 -7.44 -3.64
CA THR A 459 -5.61 -7.45 -4.17
C THR A 459 -4.57 -7.57 -3.05
N VAL A 460 -4.67 -6.75 -2.00
CA VAL A 460 -3.79 -6.85 -0.82
C VAL A 460 -3.93 -8.22 -0.16
N GLY A 461 -5.17 -8.68 0.02
CA GLY A 461 -5.46 -10.00 0.56
C GLY A 461 -4.82 -11.13 -0.25
N ASN A 462 -4.90 -11.07 -1.58
CA ASN A 462 -4.30 -12.06 -2.47
C ASN A 462 -2.76 -12.01 -2.48
N LEU A 463 -2.15 -10.82 -2.38
CA LEU A 463 -0.70 -10.70 -2.24
C LEU A 463 -0.18 -11.25 -0.90
N ASN A 464 -1.01 -11.22 0.15
CA ASN A 464 -0.71 -11.90 1.43
C ASN A 464 -0.76 -13.43 1.33
N LEU A 465 -1.16 -13.99 0.18
CA LEU A 465 -1.09 -15.42 -0.10
C LEU A 465 0.17 -15.78 -0.89
N LEU A 466 0.96 -14.79 -1.34
CA LEU A 466 2.14 -15.02 -2.15
C LEU A 466 3.25 -15.64 -1.31
N GLU A 467 3.91 -16.65 -1.86
CA GLU A 467 4.95 -17.40 -1.17
C GLU A 467 6.18 -17.55 -2.07
N ALA A 468 7.36 -17.55 -1.43
CA ALA A 468 8.60 -17.98 -2.04
C ALA A 468 9.14 -19.21 -1.33
N THR A 469 10.01 -19.95 -2.03
CA THR A 469 10.75 -21.05 -1.41
C THR A 469 11.76 -20.51 -0.40
N ASP A 470 11.97 -21.22 0.71
CA ASP A 470 12.96 -20.83 1.72
C ASP A 470 14.37 -20.69 1.11
N ALA A 471 14.69 -21.50 0.10
CA ALA A 471 15.94 -21.41 -0.65
C ALA A 471 16.07 -20.06 -1.38
N ALA A 472 15.02 -19.61 -2.07
CA ALA A 472 15.02 -18.32 -2.76
C ALA A 472 15.07 -17.16 -1.76
N VAL A 473 14.38 -17.25 -0.63
CA VAL A 473 14.44 -16.25 0.44
C VAL A 473 15.87 -16.15 1.01
N ASN A 474 16.51 -17.29 1.27
CA ASN A 474 17.88 -17.34 1.76
C ASN A 474 18.87 -16.73 0.76
N GLU A 475 18.72 -17.04 -0.52
CA GLU A 475 19.50 -16.44 -1.59
C GLU A 475 19.33 -14.91 -1.62
N ALA A 476 18.08 -14.44 -1.56
CA ALA A 476 17.74 -13.02 -1.59
C ALA A 476 18.37 -12.25 -0.42
N VAL A 477 18.23 -12.76 0.81
CA VAL A 477 18.81 -12.12 2.01
C VAL A 477 20.33 -12.09 1.94
N ASN A 478 20.98 -13.20 1.55
CA ASN A 478 22.43 -13.26 1.42
C ASN A 478 22.93 -12.28 0.35
N GLY A 479 22.24 -12.26 -0.79
CA GLY A 479 22.50 -11.36 -1.90
C GLY A 479 22.41 -9.89 -1.49
N MET A 480 21.29 -9.47 -0.91
CA MET A 480 21.05 -8.09 -0.47
C MET A 480 22.03 -7.63 0.62
N SER A 481 22.43 -8.52 1.53
CA SER A 481 23.42 -8.20 2.57
C SER A 481 24.79 -7.83 1.97
N GLY A 482 25.12 -8.37 0.80
CA GLY A 482 26.31 -7.98 0.03
C GLY A 482 26.21 -6.59 -0.60
N PHE A 483 25.00 -6.05 -0.79
CA PHE A 483 24.77 -4.72 -1.38
C PHE A 483 24.63 -3.60 -0.35
N ALA A 484 24.05 -3.89 0.82
CA ALA A 484 23.64 -2.86 1.78
C ALA A 484 24.81 -2.18 2.54
N GLY A 485 26.02 -2.76 2.52
CA GLY A 485 27.10 -2.33 3.40
C GLY A 485 26.73 -2.49 4.89
N SER A 486 27.67 -2.21 5.79
CA SER A 486 27.54 -2.46 7.24
C SER A 486 26.60 -1.48 7.99
N SER A 487 25.62 -0.87 7.33
CA SER A 487 24.76 0.19 7.88
C SER A 487 23.24 -0.11 7.82
N ALA A 488 22.85 -1.37 7.65
CA ALA A 488 21.44 -1.74 7.75
C ALA A 488 20.99 -1.84 9.21
N ASP A 489 19.86 -1.21 9.55
CA ASP A 489 19.25 -1.25 10.90
C ASP A 489 18.67 -2.64 11.27
N VAL A 490 18.57 -3.54 10.29
CA VAL A 490 18.08 -4.92 10.45
C VAL A 490 19.17 -5.89 10.00
N SER A 491 19.54 -6.85 10.86
CA SER A 491 20.55 -7.85 10.50
C SER A 491 20.04 -8.84 9.45
N ALA A 492 20.95 -9.49 8.72
CA ALA A 492 20.59 -10.51 7.74
C ALA A 492 19.84 -11.69 8.39
N ASP A 493 20.17 -12.05 9.63
CA ASP A 493 19.50 -13.12 10.35
C ASP A 493 18.08 -12.73 10.79
N GLU A 494 17.87 -11.49 11.25
CA GLU A 494 16.52 -10.97 11.54
C GLU A 494 15.66 -10.83 10.28
N MET A 495 16.26 -10.38 9.18
CA MET A 495 15.55 -10.29 7.90
C MET A 495 15.17 -11.68 7.38
N ARG A 496 16.05 -12.68 7.53
CA ARG A 496 15.78 -14.07 7.18
C ARG A 496 14.65 -14.63 8.02
N ASP A 497 14.73 -14.51 9.35
CA ASP A 497 13.70 -15.00 10.27
C ASP A 497 12.33 -14.38 9.97
N MET A 498 12.28 -13.07 9.75
CA MET A 498 11.06 -12.36 9.36
C MET A 498 10.53 -12.85 8.01
N ALA A 499 11.38 -13.03 7.00
CA ALA A 499 10.99 -13.43 5.65
C ALA A 499 10.54 -14.88 5.55
N THR A 500 11.12 -15.79 6.34
CA THR A 500 10.71 -17.21 6.41
C THR A 500 9.46 -17.40 7.26
N THR A 501 9.30 -16.58 8.32
CA THR A 501 8.11 -16.63 9.19
C THR A 501 6.90 -15.95 8.55
N ASN A 502 7.13 -14.92 7.73
CA ASN A 502 6.11 -14.20 6.98
C ASN A 502 6.31 -14.40 5.47
N LYS A 503 5.70 -15.45 4.92
CA LYS A 503 5.88 -15.86 3.52
C LYS A 503 5.63 -14.75 2.48
N PRO A 504 4.61 -13.88 2.63
CA PRO A 504 4.44 -12.71 1.76
C PRO A 504 5.64 -11.75 1.76
N VAL A 505 6.24 -11.51 2.93
CA VAL A 505 7.45 -10.70 3.04
C VAL A 505 8.61 -11.39 2.33
N GLY A 506 8.78 -12.69 2.53
CA GLY A 506 9.76 -13.49 1.79
C GLY A 506 9.56 -13.42 0.28
N ALA A 507 8.32 -13.53 -0.21
CA ALA A 507 8.00 -13.44 -1.63
C ALA A 507 8.34 -12.07 -2.23
N MET A 508 7.99 -10.99 -1.54
CA MET A 508 8.32 -9.63 -1.98
C MET A 508 9.83 -9.39 -1.99
N LEU A 509 10.56 -9.89 -0.99
CA LEU A 509 12.03 -9.83 -0.97
C LEU A 509 12.65 -10.56 -2.16
N VAL A 510 12.15 -11.75 -2.50
CA VAL A 510 12.62 -12.52 -3.66
C VAL A 510 12.37 -11.77 -4.97
N ILE A 511 11.20 -11.13 -5.14
CA ILE A 511 10.91 -10.31 -6.32
C ILE A 511 11.93 -9.17 -6.44
N VAL A 512 12.15 -8.41 -5.35
CA VAL A 512 13.12 -7.30 -5.33
C VAL A 512 14.53 -7.80 -5.65
N TRP A 513 14.92 -8.93 -5.08
CA TRP A 513 16.22 -9.56 -5.35
C TRP A 513 16.38 -9.91 -6.83
N ASN A 514 15.34 -10.46 -7.48
CA ASN A 514 15.38 -10.80 -8.90
C ASN A 514 15.69 -9.57 -9.78
N PHE A 515 15.16 -8.39 -9.44
CA PHE A 515 15.51 -7.14 -10.12
C PHE A 515 16.96 -6.71 -9.82
N MET A 516 17.37 -6.73 -8.55
CA MET A 516 18.72 -6.31 -8.16
C MET A 516 19.81 -7.18 -8.79
N LYS A 517 19.67 -8.51 -8.72
CA LYS A 517 20.68 -9.44 -9.22
C LYS A 517 20.83 -9.42 -10.74
N SER A 518 19.79 -9.00 -11.46
CA SER A 518 19.83 -8.84 -12.92
C SER A 518 20.55 -7.57 -13.38
N SER A 519 20.71 -6.58 -12.48
CA SER A 519 21.30 -5.24 -12.74
C SER A 519 22.80 -5.16 -12.56
N ASN A 520 23.42 -6.28 -12.20
CA ASN A 520 24.86 -6.51 -12.22
C ASN A 520 25.21 -7.47 -13.35
#